data_AF-A0A2A4U8T3-F1
#
_entry.id   AF-A0A2A4U8T3-F1
#
_cell.length_a   1.000
_cell.length_b   1.000
_cell.length_c   1.000
_cell.angle_alpha   90.00
_cell.angle_beta   90.00
_cell.angle_gamma   90.00
#
_symmetry.space_group_name_H-M   'P 1'
#
loop_
_entity.id
_entity.type
_entity.pdbx_description
1 polymer ?
#
loop_
_entity_poly.entity_id
_entity_poly.type
_entity_poly.pdbx_seq_one_letter_code
_entity_poly.pdbx_strand_id
1 'polypeptide(L)' 'MDLNERMIELETKSSYQEHLIQELNEVIISQQKQLDALEARMQRMSDYLKNNQGSQIARPDEEVPPPHY' A
#
# COMPACT_ATOMS: atom_id res chain seq x y z
N MET A 1 34.35 -9.64 35.90
CA MET A 1 33.37 -10.28 35.02
C MET A 1 34.08 -11.42 34.35
N ASP A 2 33.60 -12.65 34.57
CA ASP A 2 34.18 -13.84 33.95
C ASP A 2 33.84 -13.86 32.45
N LEU A 3 34.69 -14.49 31.63
CA LEU A 3 34.48 -14.58 30.19
C LEU A 3 33.16 -15.31 29.85
N ASN A 4 32.84 -16.35 30.64
CA ASN A 4 31.60 -17.11 30.49
C ASN A 4 30.36 -16.25 30.79
N GLU A 5 30.44 -15.41 31.82
CA GLU A 5 29.35 -14.50 32.21
C GLU A 5 29.05 -13.50 31.08
N ARG A 6 30.09 -12.94 30.46
CA ARG A 6 29.94 -12.05 29.31
C ARG A 6 29.39 -12.76 28.07
N MET A 7 29.76 -14.02 27.86
CA MET A 7 29.25 -14.83 26.74
C MET A 7 27.74 -15.06 26.88
N ILE A 8 27.28 -15.47 28.07
CA ILE A 8 25.86 -15.68 28.36
C ILE A 8 25.05 -14.39 28.16
N GLU A 9 25.59 -13.24 28.60
CA GLU A 9 24.93 -11.95 28.41
C GLU A 9 24.76 -11.60 26.92
N LEU A 10 25.80 -11.86 26.12
CA LEU A 10 25.77 -11.61 24.68
C LEU A 10 24.79 -12.54 23.94
N GLU A 11 24.76 -13.83 24.28
CA GLU A 11 23.81 -14.79 23.71
C GLU A 11 22.37 -14.41 24.05
N THR A 12 22.12 -14.02 25.30
CA THR A 12 20.82 -13.53 25.74
C THR A 12 20.40 -12.31 24.94
N LYS A 13 21.30 -11.32 24.79
CA LYS A 13 21.04 -10.12 23.98
C LYS A 13 20.81 -10.45 22.51
N SER A 14 21.55 -11.40 21.94
CA SER A 14 21.38 -11.84 20.55
C SER A 14 19.99 -12.43 20.33
N SER A 15 19.56 -13.34 21.23
CA SER A 15 18.23 -13.96 21.14
C SER A 15 17.10 -12.93 21.21
N TYR A 16 17.20 -11.93 22.08
CA TYR A 16 16.23 -10.82 22.12
C TYR A 16 16.24 -9.99 20.83
N GLN A 17 17.41 -9.73 20.25
CA GLN A 17 17.52 -8.97 19.00
C GLN A 17 16.93 -9.75 17.82
N GLU A 18 17.17 -11.07 17.75
CA GLU A 18 16.58 -11.94 16.72
C GLU A 18 15.05 -11.96 16.81
N HIS A 19 14.49 -12.05 18.02
CA HIS A 19 13.06 -11.96 18.24
C HIS A 19 12.49 -10.62 17.78
N LEU A 20 13.15 -9.51 18.16
CA LEU A 20 12.73 -8.17 17.77
C LEU A 20 12.79 -7.96 16.25
N ILE A 21 13.80 -8.50 15.58
CA ILE A 21 13.91 -8.45 14.12
C ILE A 21 12.71 -9.15 13.47
N GLN A 22 12.31 -10.31 13.99
CA GLN A 22 11.16 -11.04 13.48
C GLN A 22 9.86 -10.25 13.66
N GLU A 23 9.63 -9.66 14.84
CA GLU A 23 8.47 -8.80 15.09
C GLU A 23 8.43 -7.59 14.14
N LEU A 24 9.57 -6.92 13.95
CA LEU A 24 9.67 -5.78 13.04
C LEU A 24 9.39 -6.18 11.59
N ASN A 25 9.87 -7.35 11.16
CA ASN A 25 9.59 -7.87 9.83
C ASN A 25 8.08 -8.10 9.62
N GLU A 26 7.39 -8.69 10.60
CA GLU A 26 5.94 -8.90 10.53
C GLU A 26 5.17 -7.58 10.42
N VAL A 27 5.59 -6.56 11.18
CA VAL A 27 5.03 -5.21 11.09
C VAL A 27 5.25 -4.60 9.71
N ILE A 28 6.47 -4.71 9.15
CA ILE A 28 6.80 -4.19 7.82
C ILE A 28 5.96 -4.87 6.74
N ILE A 29 5.81 -6.20 6.79
CA ILE A 29 4.97 -6.94 5.85
C ILE A 29 3.51 -6.47 5.93
N SER A 30 2.99 -6.26 7.13
CA SER A 30 1.63 -5.75 7.34
C SER A 30 1.47 -4.34 6.74
N GLN A 31 2.44 -3.45 6.95
CA GLN A 31 2.43 -2.11 6.37
C GLN A 31 2.52 -2.13 4.85
N GLN A 32 3.36 -2.98 4.25
CA GLN A 32 3.47 -3.11 2.81
C GLN A 32 2.13 -3.51 2.18
N LYS A 33 1.42 -4.48 2.79
CA LYS A 33 0.08 -4.88 2.32
C LYS A 33 -0.92 -3.72 2.36
N GLN A 34 -0.84 -2.86 3.36
CA GLN A 34 -1.70 -1.68 3.45
C GLN A 34 -1.37 -0.63 2.37
N LEU A 35 -0.08 -0.43 2.09
CA LEU A 35 0.38 0.44 1.01
C LEU A 35 -0.07 -0.07 -0.35
N ASP A 36 0.13 -1.35 -0.65
CA ASP A 36 -0.30 -1.97 -1.91
C ASP A 36 -1.82 -1.79 -2.12
N ALA A 37 -2.60 -1.96 -1.05
CA ALA A 37 -4.05 -1.76 -1.10
C ALA A 37 -4.44 -0.29 -1.35
N LEU A 38 -3.70 0.66 -0.78
CA LEU A 38 -3.91 2.09 -0.97
C LEU A 38 -3.53 2.52 -2.40
N GLU A 39 -2.38 2.08 -2.90
CA GLU A 39 -1.93 2.33 -4.26
C GLU A 39 -2.94 1.81 -5.28
N ALA A 40 -3.44 0.58 -5.09
CA ALA A 40 -4.47 0.02 -5.95
C ALA A 40 -5.78 0.84 -5.94
N ARG A 41 -6.17 1.41 -4.80
CA ARG A 41 -7.34 2.31 -4.70
C ARG A 41 -7.10 3.63 -5.43
N MET A 42 -5.91 4.22 -5.27
CA MET A 42 -5.52 5.46 -5.94
C MET A 42 -5.48 5.29 -7.47
N GLN A 43 -4.98 4.15 -7.94
CA GLN A 43 -4.98 3.83 -9.37
C GLN A 43 -6.41 3.76 -9.91
N ARG A 44 -7.31 3.00 -9.26
CA ARG A 44 -8.71 2.92 -9.65
C ARG A 44 -9.42 4.28 -9.66
N MET A 45 -9.15 5.13 -8.65
CA MET A 45 -9.70 6.49 -8.60
C MET A 45 -9.20 7.33 -9.79
N SER A 46 -7.90 7.25 -10.09
CA SER A 46 -7.30 7.95 -11.22
C SER A 46 -7.88 7.49 -12.55
N ASP A 47 -8.10 6.19 -12.72
CA ASP A 47 -8.70 5.62 -13.93
C ASP A 47 -10.16 6.03 -14.08
N TYR A 48 -10.93 6.04 -12.98
CA TYR A 48 -12.31 6.54 -12.97
C TYR A 48 -12.39 8.01 -13.40
N LEU A 49 -11.50 8.87 -12.87
CA LEU A 49 -11.47 10.28 -13.24
C LEU A 49 -11.11 10.49 -14.72
N LYS A 50 -10.13 9.74 -15.25
CA LYS A 50 -9.77 9.78 -16.67
C LYS A 50 -10.93 9.36 -17.57
N ASN A 51 -11.63 8.28 -17.21
CA ASN A 51 -12.72 7.74 -18.00
C ASN A 51 -13.97 8.65 -17.98
N ASN A 52 -14.24 9.34 -16.87
CA ASN A 52 -15.37 10.27 -16.77
C ASN A 52 -15.14 11.62 -17.45
N GLN A 53 -13.89 12.10 -17.54
CA GLN A 53 -13.58 13.34 -18.27
C GLN A 53 -13.83 13.23 -19.78
N GLY A 54 -13.82 12.02 -20.34
CA GLY A 54 -14.12 11.79 -21.77
C GLY A 54 -15.61 11.80 -22.15
N SER A 55 -16.54 11.77 -21.18
CA SER A 55 -17.98 11.59 -21.45
C SER A 55 -18.85 12.84 -21.21
N GLN A 56 -18.28 13.93 -20.69
CA GLN A 56 -19.02 15.17 -20.37
C GLN A 56 -18.74 16.34 -21.33
N ILE A 57 -18.00 16.11 -22.41
CA ILE A 57 -17.77 17.11 -23.46
C ILE A 57 -18.19 16.54 -24.80
N ALA A 58 -19.46 16.11 -24.92
CA ALA A 58 -20.11 16.28 -26.22
C ALA A 58 -20.31 17.79 -26.37
N ARG A 59 -19.85 18.38 -27.47
CA ARG A 59 -20.10 19.79 -27.73
C ARG A 59 -21.63 19.97 -27.79
N PRO A 60 -22.22 21.06 -27.26
CA PRO A 60 -23.64 21.35 -27.44
C PRO A 60 -24.10 21.27 -28.91
N ASP A 61 -23.16 21.40 -29.84
CA ASP A 61 -23.36 21.32 -31.29
C ASP A 61 -23.52 19.88 -31.83
N GLU A 62 -23.33 18.83 -31.01
CA GLU A 62 -23.43 17.42 -31.38
C GLU A 62 -24.72 16.73 -30.88
N GLU A 63 -25.63 17.48 -30.25
CA GLU A 63 -26.98 16.97 -29.93
C GLU A 63 -27.82 16.89 -31.20
N VAL A 64 -27.77 15.73 -31.88
CA VAL A 64 -28.68 15.44 -32.98
C VAL A 64 -30.09 15.25 -32.40
N PRO A 65 -31.11 16.01 -32.86
CA PRO A 65 -32.44 15.96 -32.27
C PRO A 65 -33.02 14.53 -32.33
N PRO A 66 -33.74 14.09 -31.28
CA PRO A 66 -34.24 12.73 -31.19
C PRO A 66 -35.23 12.44 -32.32
N PRO A 67 -35.21 11.22 -32.90
CA PRO A 67 -36.17 10.84 -33.93
C PRO A 67 -37.57 10.77 -33.31
N HIS A 68 -38.48 11.60 -33.82
CA HIS A 68 -39.90 11.51 -33.49
C HIS A 68 -40.51 10.33 -34.26
N TYR A 69 -41.05 9.35 -33.53
CA TYR A 69 -41.89 8.26 -34.04
C TYR A 69 -43.37 8.61 -33.91
#